data_AF-A0A091C4X7-F1
#
_entry.id   AF-A0A091C4X7-F1
#
_cell.length_a   1.000
_cell.length_b   1.000
_cell.length_c   1.000
_cell.angle_alpha   90.00
_cell.angle_beta   90.00
_cell.angle_gamma   90.00
#
_symmetry.space_group_name_H-M   'P 1'
#
loop_
_entity.id
_entity.type
_entity.pdbx_description
1 polymer ?
#
loop_
_entity_poly.entity_id
_entity_poly.type
_entity_poly.pdbx_seq_one_letter_code
_entity_poly.pdbx_strand_id
1 'polypeptide(L)'
;MTASVSAPELQAQLARLTPLREAIGQAIVGQHDVVEQLLIGLLAGGHCLLEGVPGLGKTLLVRTLGQALDLQFRRVQFTPDLMPSDILGTEILEEDHGTGHRHFKFQPGPVFTNLLLADELNRTPPKTQAALLEAMQEKTVSYAGVTHELPAPFFVLATQNPLEQAGTYPLPEAQLDRFLLHVKVDYPSEAEERAIIEQTTGSSSAKVPQVMHGADVLALQARVREVHLGADLLDWITRLVRASRPGAGAPAE
;
A
#
# COMPACT_ATOMS: atom_id res chain seq x y z
N MET A 1 26.94 -3.41 12.72
CA MET A 1 26.82 -3.35 14.19
C MET A 1 25.54 -2.61 14.52
N THR A 2 24.39 -3.29 14.49
CA THR A 2 23.12 -2.71 14.95
C THR A 2 23.16 -2.70 16.47
N ALA A 3 23.09 -1.51 17.07
CA ALA A 3 22.93 -1.39 18.51
C ALA A 3 21.67 -2.17 18.93
N SER A 4 21.85 -3.16 19.82
CA SER A 4 20.73 -3.90 20.38
C SER A 4 19.82 -2.93 21.11
N VAL A 5 18.62 -2.70 20.59
CA VAL A 5 17.64 -1.85 21.26
C VAL A 5 17.15 -2.52 22.52
N SER A 6 16.98 -1.71 23.56
CA SER A 6 16.58 -2.22 24.86
C SER A 6 15.13 -2.72 24.79
N ALA A 7 14.83 -3.80 25.50
CA ALA A 7 13.45 -4.31 25.65
C ALA A 7 12.40 -3.21 25.97
N PRO A 8 12.66 -2.23 26.86
CA PRO A 8 11.70 -1.16 27.13
C PRO A 8 11.45 -0.23 25.93
N GLU A 9 12.47 0.07 25.11
CA GLU A 9 12.30 0.90 23.90
C GLU A 9 11.43 0.18 22.86
N LEU A 10 11.65 -1.13 22.66
CA LEU A 10 10.82 -1.93 21.76
C LEU A 10 9.37 -1.97 22.26
N GLN A 11 9.16 -2.17 23.56
CA GLN A 11 7.82 -2.19 24.14
C GLN A 11 7.10 -0.84 23.99
N ALA A 12 7.82 0.27 24.14
CA ALA A 12 7.28 1.61 23.91
C ALA A 12 6.88 1.82 22.43
N GLN A 13 7.67 1.31 21.48
CA GLN A 13 7.32 1.37 20.05
C GLN A 13 6.07 0.52 19.74
N LEU A 14 6.02 -0.72 20.23
CA LEU A 14 4.89 -1.63 20.01
C LEU A 14 3.60 -1.13 20.65
N ALA A 15 3.68 -0.46 21.81
CA ALA A 15 2.52 0.11 22.49
C ALA A 15 1.77 1.14 21.63
N ARG A 16 2.40 1.73 20.61
CA ARG A 16 1.77 2.69 19.69
C ARG A 16 0.90 2.02 18.61
N LEU A 17 1.00 0.71 18.42
CA LEU A 17 0.18 -0.02 17.46
C LEU A 17 -1.30 -0.11 17.89
N THR A 18 -1.59 -0.17 19.18
CA THR A 18 -2.97 -0.19 19.69
C THR A 18 -3.67 1.14 19.44
N PRO A 19 -3.11 2.31 19.85
CA PRO A 19 -3.68 3.61 19.50
C PRO A 19 -3.81 3.83 17.99
N LEU A 20 -2.90 3.28 17.18
CA LEU A 20 -2.99 3.37 15.72
C LEU A 20 -4.23 2.63 15.20
N ARG A 21 -4.47 1.40 15.64
CA ARG A 21 -5.67 0.64 15.28
C ARG A 21 -6.94 1.35 15.73
N GLU A 22 -6.94 1.89 16.95
CA GLU A 22 -8.07 2.64 17.50
C GLU A 22 -8.35 3.92 16.69
N ALA A 23 -7.33 4.69 16.34
CA ALA A 23 -7.44 5.88 15.51
C ALA A 23 -8.04 5.56 14.13
N ILE A 24 -7.63 4.45 13.52
CA ILE A 24 -8.19 4.01 12.24
C ILE A 24 -9.66 3.55 12.40
N GLY A 25 -9.96 2.83 13.48
CA GLY A 25 -11.31 2.36 13.81
C GLY A 25 -12.33 3.47 14.11
N GLN A 26 -11.88 4.70 14.42
CA GLN A 26 -12.78 5.85 14.56
C GLN A 26 -13.41 6.27 13.22
N ALA A 27 -12.72 6.01 12.10
CA ALA A 27 -13.19 6.39 10.76
C ALA A 27 -13.69 5.19 9.94
N ILE A 28 -13.36 3.97 10.34
CA ILE A 28 -13.64 2.74 9.58
C ILE A 28 -14.43 1.76 10.43
N VAL A 29 -15.63 1.42 9.96
CA VAL A 29 -16.53 0.47 10.61
C VAL A 29 -16.36 -0.93 10.00
N GLY A 30 -16.27 -1.96 10.85
CA GLY A 30 -16.38 -3.36 10.45
C GLY A 30 -15.21 -3.95 9.65
N GLN A 31 -14.12 -3.21 9.44
CA GLN A 31 -12.97 -3.67 8.64
C GLN A 31 -11.72 -3.96 9.49
N HIS A 32 -11.89 -4.54 10.67
CA HIS A 32 -10.77 -4.81 11.59
C HIS A 32 -9.68 -5.67 10.95
N ASP A 33 -10.06 -6.77 10.29
CA ASP A 33 -9.12 -7.69 9.65
C ASP A 33 -8.38 -7.04 8.47
N VAL A 34 -9.08 -6.21 7.68
CA VAL A 34 -8.49 -5.44 6.58
C VAL A 34 -7.45 -4.47 7.14
N VAL A 35 -7.79 -3.73 8.19
CA VAL A 35 -6.86 -2.80 8.85
C VAL A 35 -5.63 -3.56 9.35
N GLU A 36 -5.81 -4.71 9.98
CA GLU A 36 -4.70 -5.54 10.47
C GLU A 36 -3.78 -5.99 9.32
N GLN A 37 -4.36 -6.51 8.23
CA GLN A 37 -3.59 -6.93 7.06
C GLN A 37 -2.84 -5.76 6.40
N LEU A 38 -3.44 -4.57 6.31
CA LEU A 38 -2.73 -3.39 5.80
C LEU A 38 -1.57 -2.97 6.70
N LEU A 39 -1.75 -3.01 8.02
CA LEU A 39 -0.65 -2.73 8.96
C LEU A 39 0.46 -3.77 8.85
N ILE A 40 0.13 -5.06 8.69
CA ILE A 40 1.11 -6.11 8.43
C ILE A 40 1.88 -5.81 7.15
N GLY A 41 1.17 -5.51 6.05
CA GLY A 41 1.78 -5.16 4.76
C GLY A 41 2.76 -3.98 4.87
N LEU A 42 2.31 -2.89 5.50
CA LEU A 42 3.10 -1.69 5.72
C LEU A 42 4.33 -1.97 6.59
N LEU A 43 4.18 -2.67 7.73
CA LEU A 43 5.27 -2.94 8.67
C LEU A 43 6.26 -4.00 8.17
N ALA A 44 5.83 -4.89 7.28
CA ALA A 44 6.73 -5.79 6.55
C ALA A 44 7.46 -5.07 5.39
N GLY A 45 7.05 -3.84 5.04
CA GLY A 45 7.60 -3.07 3.94
C GLY A 45 7.20 -3.60 2.56
N GLY A 46 6.06 -4.31 2.49
CA GLY A 46 5.45 -4.80 1.26
C GLY A 46 4.26 -3.95 0.82
N HIS A 47 3.63 -4.35 -0.28
CA HIS A 47 2.44 -3.72 -0.85
C HIS A 47 1.24 -4.66 -0.74
N CYS A 48 0.03 -4.11 -0.75
CA CYS A 48 -1.19 -4.91 -0.66
C CYS A 48 -2.04 -4.76 -1.91
N LEU A 49 -2.63 -5.87 -2.35
CA LEU A 49 -3.68 -5.90 -3.35
C LEU A 49 -5.02 -6.10 -2.65
N LEU A 50 -5.97 -5.22 -2.88
CA LEU A 50 -7.29 -5.25 -2.25
C LEU A 50 -8.37 -5.57 -3.29
N GLU A 51 -8.91 -6.77 -3.18
CA GLU A 51 -10.06 -7.23 -3.96
C GLU A 51 -11.34 -7.00 -3.15
N GLY A 52 -12.31 -6.33 -3.76
CA GLY A 52 -13.60 -6.09 -3.10
C GLY A 52 -14.46 -5.13 -3.91
N VAL A 53 -15.74 -5.06 -3.58
CA VAL A 53 -16.68 -4.25 -4.36
C VAL A 53 -16.47 -2.74 -4.17
N PRO A 54 -16.89 -1.90 -5.14
CA PRO A 54 -16.84 -0.45 -4.99
C PRO A 54 -17.68 0.03 -3.79
N GLY A 55 -17.29 1.17 -3.21
CA GLY A 55 -18.08 1.82 -2.15
C GLY A 55 -17.77 1.38 -0.71
N LEU A 56 -16.89 0.39 -0.49
CA LEU A 56 -16.53 -0.09 0.85
C LEU A 56 -15.50 0.80 1.59
N GLY A 57 -15.48 2.10 1.36
CA GLY A 57 -14.61 3.01 2.13
C GLY A 57 -13.10 2.84 1.93
N LYS A 58 -12.62 2.13 0.89
CA LYS A 58 -11.19 1.91 0.61
C LYS A 58 -10.37 3.20 0.56
N THR A 59 -10.93 4.25 -0.06
CA THR A 59 -10.29 5.59 -0.10
C THR A 59 -10.23 6.23 1.29
N LEU A 60 -11.27 6.04 2.11
CA LEU A 60 -11.28 6.54 3.48
C LEU A 60 -10.22 5.82 4.31
N LEU A 61 -10.12 4.49 4.16
CA LEU A 61 -9.14 3.65 4.87
C LEU A 61 -7.69 4.11 4.68
N VAL A 62 -7.24 4.28 3.43
CA VAL A 62 -5.85 4.70 3.16
C VAL A 62 -5.61 6.15 3.59
N ARG A 63 -6.61 7.02 3.42
CA ARG A 63 -6.53 8.42 3.86
C ARG A 63 -6.40 8.52 5.38
N THR A 64 -7.21 7.76 6.11
CA THR A 64 -7.17 7.63 7.57
C THR A 64 -5.82 7.10 8.04
N LEU A 65 -5.28 6.08 7.36
CA LEU A 65 -3.93 5.56 7.63
C LEU A 65 -2.87 6.66 7.44
N GLY A 66 -2.97 7.44 6.36
CA GLY A 66 -2.07 8.57 6.11
C GLY A 66 -2.15 9.66 7.18
N GLN A 67 -3.34 9.98 7.66
CA GLN A 67 -3.54 10.96 8.74
C GLN A 67 -3.00 10.46 10.08
N ALA A 68 -3.23 9.19 10.42
CA ALA A 68 -2.76 8.60 11.66
C ALA A 68 -1.23 8.45 11.72
N LEU A 69 -0.57 8.35 10.56
CA LEU A 69 0.88 8.16 10.41
C LEU A 69 1.64 9.40 9.92
N ASP A 70 0.94 10.52 9.68
CA ASP A 70 1.51 11.73 9.06
C ASP A 70 2.29 11.43 7.77
N LEU A 71 1.64 10.69 6.87
CA LEU A 71 2.18 10.25 5.60
C LEU A 71 1.45 10.94 4.45
N GLN A 72 2.21 11.35 3.44
CA GLN A 72 1.64 11.90 2.22
C GLN A 72 0.81 10.83 1.50
N PHE A 73 -0.44 11.18 1.16
CA PHE A 73 -1.37 10.30 0.48
C PHE A 73 -1.69 10.83 -0.91
N ARG A 74 -1.63 9.96 -1.92
CA ARG A 74 -2.18 10.21 -3.25
C ARG A 74 -3.07 9.05 -3.67
N ARG A 75 -4.10 9.39 -4.45
CA ARG A 75 -4.99 8.44 -5.11
C ARG A 75 -4.83 8.60 -6.62
N VAL A 76 -4.73 7.49 -7.32
CA VAL A 76 -4.77 7.44 -8.78
C VAL A 76 -5.86 6.47 -9.19
N GLN A 77 -6.72 6.93 -10.07
CA GLN A 77 -7.69 6.08 -10.75
C GLN A 77 -7.01 5.51 -11.99
N PHE A 78 -6.91 4.18 -12.08
CA PHE A 78 -6.38 3.52 -13.25
C PHE A 78 -7.47 3.45 -14.31
N THR A 79 -7.21 4.06 -15.46
CA THR A 79 -8.10 4.12 -16.62
C THR A 79 -7.42 3.54 -17.86
N PRO A 80 -8.17 3.13 -18.90
CA PRO A 80 -7.58 2.50 -20.08
C PRO A 80 -6.59 3.38 -20.87
N ASP A 81 -6.70 4.70 -20.73
CA ASP A 81 -5.88 5.71 -21.39
C ASP A 81 -4.64 6.14 -20.60
N LEU A 82 -4.50 5.68 -19.34
CA LEU A 82 -3.42 6.10 -18.46
C LEU A 82 -2.07 5.58 -18.94
N MET A 83 -1.11 6.48 -19.11
CA MET A 83 0.24 6.16 -19.59
C MET A 83 1.22 5.96 -18.42
N PRO A 84 2.34 5.24 -18.63
CA PRO A 84 3.40 5.12 -17.63
C PRO A 84 3.90 6.46 -17.09
N SER A 85 4.02 7.48 -17.95
CA SER A 85 4.44 8.83 -17.57
C SER A 85 3.46 9.53 -16.62
N ASP A 86 2.17 9.20 -16.68
CA ASP A 86 1.16 9.78 -15.79
C ASP A 86 1.28 9.23 -14.36
N ILE A 87 1.95 8.09 -14.20
CA ILE A 87 2.25 7.43 -12.92
C ILE A 87 3.63 7.82 -12.41
N LEU A 88 4.65 7.69 -13.27
CA LEU A 88 6.05 7.88 -12.92
C LEU A 88 6.45 9.36 -12.90
N GLY A 89 5.85 10.19 -13.75
CA GLY A 89 6.27 11.56 -13.99
C GLY A 89 6.78 11.76 -15.43
N THR A 90 7.00 13.03 -15.77
CA THR A 90 7.44 13.45 -17.10
C THR A 90 8.40 14.62 -16.99
N GLU A 91 9.23 14.85 -18.00
CA GLU A 91 9.95 16.11 -18.13
C GLU A 91 9.09 17.15 -18.84
N ILE A 92 9.09 18.37 -18.32
CA ILE A 92 8.49 19.54 -18.95
C ILE A 92 9.59 20.52 -19.33
N LEU A 93 9.43 21.18 -20.48
CA LEU A 93 10.32 22.25 -20.91
C LEU A 93 9.91 23.54 -20.18
N GLU A 94 10.72 23.98 -19.23
CA GLU A 94 10.52 25.24 -18.51
C GLU A 94 11.39 26.32 -19.14
N GLU A 95 10.82 27.52 -19.33
CA GLU A 95 11.53 28.70 -19.84
C GLU A 95 11.74 29.67 -18.68
N ASP A 96 12.99 30.05 -18.43
CA ASP A 96 13.31 31.05 -17.42
C ASP A 96 12.87 32.43 -17.92
N HIS A 97 11.85 33.01 -17.29
CA HIS A 97 11.27 34.30 -17.65
C HIS A 97 12.26 35.48 -17.59
N GLY A 98 13.40 35.33 -16.92
CA GLY A 98 14.45 36.35 -16.85
C GLY A 98 15.51 36.23 -17.96
N THR A 99 15.82 35.02 -18.42
CA THR A 99 16.96 34.76 -19.32
C THR A 99 16.57 34.19 -20.69
N GLY A 100 15.33 33.70 -20.85
CA GLY A 100 14.85 33.01 -22.05
C GLY A 100 15.47 31.63 -22.26
N HIS A 101 16.28 31.14 -21.30
CA HIS A 101 16.87 29.82 -21.37
C HIS A 101 15.81 28.75 -21.08
N ARG A 102 15.75 27.76 -21.98
CA ARG A 102 14.88 26.59 -21.84
C ARG A 102 15.66 25.44 -21.23
N HIS A 103 15.10 24.82 -20.21
CA HIS A 103 15.66 23.62 -19.59
C HIS A 103 14.57 22.58 -19.35
N PHE A 104 14.93 21.30 -19.40
CA PHE A 104 14.02 20.23 -19.04
C PHE A 104 14.01 20.08 -17.51
N LYS A 105 12.81 20.02 -16.94
CA LYS A 105 12.59 19.82 -15.51
C LYS A 105 11.69 18.62 -15.31
N PHE A 106 12.15 17.69 -14.47
CA PHE A 106 11.36 16.54 -14.09
C PHE A 106 10.19 16.98 -13.21
N GLN A 107 8.98 16.60 -13.60
CA GLN A 107 7.75 16.75 -12.86
C GLN A 107 7.37 15.38 -12.25
N PRO A 108 7.49 15.22 -10.92
CA PRO A 108 7.24 13.96 -10.25
C PRO A 108 5.78 13.50 -10.40
N GLY A 109 5.59 12.24 -10.80
CA GLY A 109 4.26 11.62 -10.88
C GLY A 109 3.64 11.33 -9.51
N PRO A 110 2.42 10.77 -9.48
CA PRO A 110 1.71 10.41 -8.25
C PRO A 110 2.41 9.33 -7.40
N VAL A 111 3.34 8.55 -7.95
CA VAL A 111 4.14 7.58 -7.15
C VAL A 111 5.06 8.25 -6.13
N PHE A 112 5.39 9.54 -6.31
CA PHE A 112 6.17 10.32 -5.35
C PHE A 112 5.30 10.75 -4.16
N THR A 113 4.97 9.78 -3.33
CA THR A 113 4.15 9.90 -2.12
C THR A 113 4.53 8.79 -1.15
N ASN A 114 4.07 8.83 0.10
CA ASN A 114 4.28 7.72 1.03
C ASN A 114 3.23 6.61 0.87
N LEU A 115 1.96 7.00 0.75
CA LEU A 115 0.83 6.10 0.56
C LEU A 115 0.18 6.37 -0.80
N LEU A 116 0.14 5.36 -1.66
CA LEU A 116 -0.53 5.42 -2.95
C LEU A 116 -1.72 4.45 -2.97
N LEU A 117 -2.92 4.97 -3.21
CA LEU A 117 -4.06 4.15 -3.60
C LEU A 117 -4.12 4.08 -5.13
N ALA A 118 -3.83 2.91 -5.68
CA ALA A 118 -3.94 2.60 -7.11
C ALA A 118 -5.28 1.91 -7.38
N ASP A 119 -6.31 2.70 -7.65
CA ASP A 119 -7.69 2.25 -7.76
C ASP A 119 -7.97 1.63 -9.13
N GLU A 120 -8.56 0.43 -9.17
CA GLU A 120 -8.92 -0.32 -10.38
C GLU A 120 -7.72 -0.60 -11.30
N LEU A 121 -6.61 -1.07 -10.71
CA LEU A 121 -5.34 -1.34 -11.41
C LEU A 121 -5.54 -2.24 -12.65
N ASN A 122 -6.52 -3.14 -12.61
CA ASN A 122 -6.88 -4.02 -13.71
C ASN A 122 -7.60 -3.31 -14.88
N ARG A 123 -7.81 -1.99 -14.88
CA ARG A 123 -8.43 -1.26 -16.01
C ARG A 123 -7.44 -0.60 -16.97
N THR A 124 -6.15 -0.60 -16.63
CA THR A 124 -5.12 0.04 -17.46
C THR A 124 -4.28 -1.01 -18.19
N PRO A 125 -3.73 -0.70 -19.39
CA PRO A 125 -2.88 -1.63 -20.12
C PRO A 125 -1.68 -2.16 -19.32
N PRO A 126 -1.16 -3.37 -19.65
CA PRO A 126 -0.04 -4.00 -18.95
C PRO A 126 1.23 -3.15 -18.84
N LYS A 127 1.47 -2.23 -19.78
CA LYS A 127 2.65 -1.36 -19.77
C LYS A 127 2.65 -0.37 -18.58
N THR A 128 1.50 0.21 -18.27
CA THR A 128 1.38 1.15 -17.13
C THR A 128 1.31 0.40 -15.80
N GLN A 129 0.68 -0.79 -15.78
CA GLN A 129 0.74 -1.69 -14.64
C GLN A 129 2.20 -2.05 -14.30
N ALA A 130 2.99 -2.45 -15.31
CA ALA A 130 4.41 -2.77 -15.15
C ALA A 130 5.21 -1.57 -14.60
N ALA A 131 4.93 -0.35 -15.06
CA ALA A 131 5.60 0.85 -14.57
C ALA A 131 5.37 1.09 -13.07
N LEU A 132 4.13 0.92 -12.58
CA LEU A 132 3.84 0.99 -11.15
C LEU A 132 4.58 -0.11 -10.37
N LEU A 133 4.53 -1.35 -10.87
CA LEU A 133 5.15 -2.50 -10.23
C LEU A 133 6.68 -2.41 -10.17
N GLU A 134 7.30 -1.80 -11.18
CA GLU A 134 8.73 -1.49 -11.18
C GLU A 134 9.07 -0.48 -10.08
N ALA A 135 8.29 0.61 -9.98
CA ALA A 135 8.46 1.61 -8.92
C ALA A 135 8.26 1.01 -7.51
N MET A 136 7.34 0.06 -7.35
CA MET A 136 7.16 -0.71 -6.10
C MET A 136 8.39 -1.52 -5.73
N GLN A 137 8.99 -2.22 -6.70
CA GLN A 137 10.11 -3.11 -6.47
C GLN A 137 11.42 -2.35 -6.25
N GLU A 138 11.71 -1.39 -7.12
CA GLU A 138 12.98 -0.65 -7.14
C GLU A 138 12.98 0.53 -6.17
N LYS A 139 11.80 0.98 -5.71
CA LYS A 139 11.62 2.17 -4.84
C LYS A 139 12.26 3.44 -5.41
N THR A 140 12.46 3.45 -6.72
CA THR A 140 13.04 4.54 -7.49
C THR A 140 12.32 4.63 -8.83
N VAL A 141 12.43 5.79 -9.47
CA VAL A 141 11.94 6.02 -10.82
C VAL A 141 13.09 6.58 -11.65
N SER A 142 13.41 5.91 -12.76
CA SER A 142 14.43 6.40 -13.69
C SER A 142 13.76 7.02 -14.91
N TYR A 143 14.06 8.28 -15.18
CA TYR A 143 13.55 9.02 -16.34
C TYR A 143 14.70 9.80 -16.99
N ALA A 144 14.81 9.74 -18.31
CA ALA A 144 15.86 10.43 -19.08
C ALA A 144 17.31 10.21 -18.57
N GLY A 145 17.60 9.05 -17.97
CA GLY A 145 18.93 8.71 -17.43
C GLY A 145 19.21 9.25 -16.03
N VAL A 146 18.24 9.92 -15.38
CA VAL A 146 18.31 10.34 -13.98
C VAL A 146 17.41 9.45 -13.14
N THR A 147 17.95 8.95 -12.02
CA THR A 147 17.21 8.13 -11.06
C THR A 147 16.76 8.99 -9.89
N HIS A 148 15.47 8.91 -9.55
CA HIS A 148 14.84 9.63 -8.46
C HIS A 148 14.35 8.64 -7.40
N GLU A 149 14.71 8.84 -6.13
CA GLU A 149 14.23 8.00 -5.04
C GLU A 149 12.79 8.34 -4.65
N LEU A 150 12.01 7.30 -4.32
CA LEU A 150 10.65 7.48 -3.80
C LEU A 150 10.68 7.81 -2.29
N PRO A 151 9.72 8.60 -1.78
CA PRO A 151 9.62 8.89 -0.36
C PRO A 151 9.48 7.62 0.49
N ALA A 152 10.21 7.54 1.61
CA ALA A 152 10.14 6.43 2.55
C ALA A 152 9.30 6.80 3.79
N PRO A 153 8.42 5.91 4.32
CA PRO A 153 8.04 4.63 3.73
C PRO A 153 7.23 4.83 2.44
N PHE A 154 7.37 3.90 1.48
CA PHE A 154 6.58 3.84 0.26
C PHE A 154 5.68 2.61 0.31
N PHE A 155 4.37 2.82 0.30
CA PHE A 155 3.34 1.79 0.37
C PHE A 155 2.29 2.01 -0.71
N VAL A 156 1.90 0.92 -1.36
CA VAL A 156 0.90 0.92 -2.43
C VAL A 156 -0.21 -0.02 -2.01
N LEU A 157 -1.43 0.51 -1.98
CA LEU A 157 -2.65 -0.27 -1.94
C LEU A 157 -3.24 -0.26 -3.35
N ALA A 158 -3.11 -1.35 -4.08
CA ALA A 158 -3.79 -1.52 -5.36
C ALA A 158 -5.18 -2.10 -5.13
N THR A 159 -6.18 -1.70 -5.92
CA THR A 159 -7.51 -2.33 -5.90
C THR A 159 -7.81 -3.01 -7.23
N GLN A 160 -8.59 -4.08 -7.16
CA GLN A 160 -9.19 -4.73 -8.32
C GLN A 160 -10.66 -4.96 -8.05
N ASN A 161 -11.49 -4.73 -9.07
CA ASN A 161 -12.90 -5.06 -9.03
C ASN A 161 -13.12 -6.40 -9.76
N PRO A 162 -13.50 -7.49 -9.07
CA PRO A 162 -13.63 -8.81 -9.68
C PRO A 162 -14.84 -8.92 -10.62
N LEU A 163 -15.82 -8.00 -10.52
CA LEU A 163 -17.08 -8.07 -11.27
C LEU A 163 -17.02 -7.42 -12.66
N GLU A 164 -15.95 -6.69 -12.97
CA GLU A 164 -15.87 -5.88 -14.19
C GLU A 164 -15.33 -6.71 -15.38
N GLN A 165 -16.25 -7.15 -16.25
CA GLN A 165 -15.97 -8.10 -17.33
C GLN A 165 -15.53 -7.45 -18.67
N ALA A 166 -15.65 -6.13 -18.82
CA ALA A 166 -15.32 -5.43 -20.06
C ALA A 166 -14.21 -4.39 -19.83
N GLY A 167 -13.18 -4.42 -20.69
CA GLY A 167 -12.10 -3.43 -20.64
C GLY A 167 -11.12 -3.62 -19.47
N THR A 168 -11.00 -4.83 -18.95
CA THR A 168 -10.03 -5.18 -17.90
C THR A 168 -8.85 -5.98 -18.46
N TYR A 169 -7.67 -5.70 -17.89
CA TYR A 169 -6.40 -6.36 -18.11
C TYR A 169 -6.00 -7.05 -16.79
N PRO A 170 -6.27 -8.36 -16.64
CA PRO A 170 -5.94 -9.06 -15.41
C PRO A 170 -4.43 -9.04 -15.19
N LEU A 171 -4.02 -8.93 -13.93
CA LEU A 171 -2.61 -9.01 -13.58
C LEU A 171 -2.14 -10.47 -13.76
N PRO A 172 -1.08 -10.73 -14.55
CA PRO A 172 -0.42 -12.03 -14.58
C PRO A 172 0.05 -12.44 -13.18
N GLU A 173 0.15 -13.74 -12.92
CA GLU A 173 0.60 -14.27 -11.62
C GLU A 173 1.95 -13.68 -11.17
N ALA A 174 2.90 -13.54 -12.10
CA ALA A 174 4.19 -12.90 -11.82
C ALA A 174 4.09 -11.44 -11.36
N GLN A 175 3.00 -10.73 -11.70
CA GLN A 175 2.73 -9.38 -11.21
C GLN A 175 2.03 -9.40 -9.85
N LEU A 176 1.11 -10.34 -9.64
CA LEU A 176 0.44 -10.55 -8.35
C LEU A 176 1.44 -10.89 -7.24
N ASP A 177 2.49 -11.66 -7.56
CA ASP A 177 3.55 -12.05 -6.63
C ASP A 177 4.34 -10.86 -6.04
N ARG A 178 4.24 -9.66 -6.64
CA ARG A 178 4.85 -8.43 -6.10
C ARG A 178 4.04 -7.80 -4.96
N PHE A 179 2.83 -8.28 -4.71
CA PHE A 179 2.03 -7.88 -3.55
C PHE A 179 2.24 -8.88 -2.43
N LEU A 180 2.59 -8.38 -1.24
CA LEU A 180 2.82 -9.23 -0.08
C LEU A 180 1.54 -9.88 0.42
N LEU A 181 0.42 -9.14 0.37
CA LEU A 181 -0.89 -9.62 0.80
C LEU A 181 -1.93 -9.35 -0.26
N HIS A 182 -2.73 -10.39 -0.51
CA HIS A 182 -4.01 -10.28 -1.21
C HIS A 182 -5.13 -10.19 -0.16
N VAL A 183 -5.66 -8.99 0.02
CA VAL A 183 -6.68 -8.62 1.01
C VAL A 183 -8.05 -8.67 0.35
N LYS A 184 -8.93 -9.54 0.85
CA LYS A 184 -10.32 -9.64 0.39
C LYS A 184 -11.22 -8.85 1.33
N VAL A 185 -12.09 -8.01 0.75
CA VAL A 185 -13.07 -7.22 1.50
C VAL A 185 -14.47 -7.64 1.08
N ASP A 186 -15.18 -8.25 2.02
CA ASP A 186 -16.56 -8.65 1.86
C ASP A 186 -17.53 -7.50 2.17
N TYR A 187 -18.81 -7.71 1.87
CA TYR A 187 -19.86 -6.77 2.25
C TYR A 187 -19.97 -6.67 3.78
N PRO A 188 -20.23 -5.46 4.32
CA PRO A 188 -20.47 -5.28 5.74
C PRO A 188 -21.75 -6.03 6.16
N SER A 189 -21.81 -6.42 7.44
CA SER A 189 -23.07 -6.85 8.05
C SER A 189 -24.09 -5.71 8.10
N GLU A 190 -25.37 -6.03 8.28
CA GLU A 190 -26.45 -5.02 8.39
C GLU A 190 -26.16 -3.99 9.49
N ALA A 191 -25.62 -4.43 10.63
CA ALA A 191 -25.26 -3.55 11.74
C ALA A 191 -24.12 -2.59 11.38
N GLU A 192 -23.11 -3.08 10.67
CA GLU A 192 -21.98 -2.27 10.20
C GLU A 192 -22.43 -1.30 9.10
N GLU A 193 -23.25 -1.76 8.15
CA GLU A 193 -23.79 -0.92 7.07
C GLU A 193 -24.65 0.23 7.63
N ARG A 194 -25.49 -0.07 8.63
CA ARG A 194 -26.24 0.96 9.34
C ARG A 194 -25.31 1.98 10.01
N ALA A 195 -24.26 1.53 10.70
CA ALA A 195 -23.29 2.42 11.33
C ALA A 195 -22.52 3.27 10.30
N ILE A 196 -22.18 2.70 9.13
CA ILE A 196 -21.56 3.44 8.01
C ILE A 196 -22.51 4.55 7.52
N ILE A 197 -23.80 4.25 7.35
CA ILE A 197 -24.80 5.24 6.93
C ILE A 197 -24.93 6.35 7.97
N GLU A 198 -25.08 6.01 9.26
CA GLU A 198 -25.17 6.98 10.35
C GLU A 198 -23.93 7.89 10.42
N GLN A 199 -22.73 7.32 10.26
CA GLN A 199 -21.47 8.07 10.28
C GLN A 199 -21.29 8.97 9.05
N THR A 200 -21.70 8.51 7.86
CA THR A 200 -21.52 9.25 6.60
C THR A 200 -22.57 10.37 6.42
N THR A 201 -23.77 10.18 6.98
CA THR A 201 -24.87 11.17 6.92
C THR A 201 -24.85 12.16 8.07
N GLY A 202 -24.09 11.89 9.14
CA GLY A 202 -23.89 12.79 10.27
C GLY A 202 -23.07 14.04 9.91
N SER A 203 -23.23 15.10 10.71
CA SER A 203 -22.53 16.39 10.51
C SER A 203 -21.08 16.39 11.03
N SER A 204 -20.63 15.31 11.65
CA SER A 204 -19.33 15.20 12.31
C SER A 204 -18.39 14.34 11.50
N SER A 205 -17.40 14.95 10.83
CA SER A 205 -16.23 14.20 10.40
C SER A 205 -15.32 14.00 11.62
N ALA A 206 -15.15 12.74 12.03
CA ALA A 206 -14.17 12.41 13.07
C ALA A 206 -12.78 12.82 12.57
N LYS A 207 -12.11 13.74 13.27
CA LYS A 207 -10.70 14.02 13.00
C LYS A 207 -9.89 12.83 13.48
N VAL A 208 -9.28 12.11 12.55
CA VAL A 208 -8.36 11.01 12.85
C VAL A 208 -7.15 11.59 13.58
N PRO A 209 -6.87 11.18 14.83
CA PRO A 209 -5.71 11.66 15.55
C PRO A 209 -4.44 11.11 14.92
N GLN A 210 -3.42 11.96 14.83
CA GLN A 210 -2.08 11.52 14.47
C GLN A 210 -1.47 10.74 15.63
N VAL A 211 -0.98 9.53 15.36
CA VAL A 211 -0.43 8.60 16.36
C VAL A 211 1.10 8.49 16.21
N MET A 212 1.60 8.52 14.99
CA MET A 212 3.04 8.45 14.71
C MET A 212 3.42 9.15 13.42
N HIS A 213 4.72 9.25 13.15
CA HIS A 213 5.26 9.79 11.90
C HIS A 213 5.89 8.68 11.05
N GLY A 214 6.16 8.96 9.77
CA GLY A 214 6.82 8.00 8.88
C GLY A 214 8.16 7.44 9.38
N ALA A 215 8.94 8.22 10.13
CA ALA A 215 10.19 7.74 10.74
C ALA A 215 9.96 6.62 11.76
N ASP A 216 8.84 6.66 12.49
CA ASP A 216 8.45 5.60 13.42
C ASP A 216 8.07 4.31 12.69
N VAL A 217 7.40 4.43 11.54
CA VAL A 217 7.07 3.30 10.67
C VAL A 217 8.34 2.62 10.16
N LEU A 218 9.34 3.40 9.70
CA LEU A 218 10.63 2.87 9.25
C LEU A 218 11.38 2.18 10.40
N ALA A 219 11.34 2.74 11.61
CA ALA A 219 11.93 2.12 12.79
C ALA A 219 11.26 0.77 13.11
N LEU A 220 9.93 0.68 13.03
CA LEU A 220 9.18 -0.56 13.22
C LEU A 220 9.48 -1.58 12.10
N GLN A 221 9.58 -1.14 10.84
CA GLN A 221 9.97 -2.02 9.72
C GLN A 221 11.36 -2.65 9.95
N ALA A 222 12.31 -1.89 10.53
CA ALA A 222 13.61 -2.42 10.90
C ALA A 222 13.48 -3.50 11.99
N ARG A 223 12.60 -3.30 13.00
CA ARG A 223 12.35 -4.30 14.07
C ARG A 223 11.72 -5.58 13.56
N VAL A 224 10.81 -5.50 12.61
CA VAL A 224 10.19 -6.70 12.01
C VAL A 224 11.25 -7.65 11.45
N ARG A 225 12.35 -7.12 10.89
CA ARG A 225 13.46 -7.93 10.35
C ARG A 225 14.36 -8.56 11.43
N GLU A 226 14.29 -8.09 12.66
CA GLU A 226 15.07 -8.59 13.80
C GLU A 226 14.35 -9.73 14.55
N VAL A 227 13.08 -10.01 14.22
CA VAL A 227 12.30 -11.06 14.86
C VAL A 227 12.94 -12.43 14.62
N HIS A 228 13.33 -13.08 15.71
CA HIS A 228 13.92 -14.42 15.65
C HIS A 228 12.84 -15.48 15.37
N LEU A 229 13.10 -16.33 14.37
CA LEU A 229 12.28 -17.49 14.07
C LEU A 229 12.94 -18.74 14.63
N GLY A 230 12.23 -19.45 15.50
CA GLY A 230 12.69 -20.75 16.01
C GLY A 230 12.79 -21.80 14.89
N ALA A 231 13.70 -22.76 15.05
CA ALA A 231 13.97 -23.79 14.05
C ALA A 231 12.70 -24.56 13.62
N ASP A 232 11.86 -24.94 14.58
CA ASP A 232 10.60 -25.66 14.31
C ASP A 232 9.64 -24.88 13.39
N LEU A 233 9.59 -23.55 13.56
CA LEU A 233 8.77 -22.68 12.73
C LEU A 233 9.35 -22.54 11.32
N LEU A 234 10.67 -22.41 11.20
CA LEU A 234 11.35 -22.40 9.89
C LEU A 234 11.13 -23.70 9.12
N ASP A 235 11.21 -24.85 9.80
CA ASP A 235 10.94 -26.15 9.22
C ASP A 235 9.48 -26.30 8.78
N TRP A 236 8.55 -25.77 9.59
CA TRP A 236 7.14 -25.76 9.25
C TRP A 236 6.85 -24.87 8.02
N ILE A 237 7.36 -23.64 7.98
CA ILE A 237 7.23 -22.73 6.82
C ILE A 237 7.83 -23.39 5.57
N THR A 238 9.00 -24.00 5.69
CA THR A 238 9.67 -24.68 4.56
C THR A 238 8.83 -25.83 4.02
N ARG A 239 8.23 -26.64 4.91
CA ARG A 239 7.32 -27.73 4.49
C ARG A 239 6.09 -27.19 3.79
N LEU A 240 5.48 -26.13 4.31
CA LEU A 240 4.31 -25.50 3.72
C LEU A 240 4.58 -24.99 2.30
N VAL A 241 5.68 -24.24 2.11
CA VAL A 241 6.09 -23.72 0.79
C VAL A 241 6.45 -24.83 -0.19
N ARG A 242 7.03 -25.94 0.29
CA ARG A 242 7.33 -27.08 -0.58
C ARG A 242 6.09 -27.86 -0.98
N ALA A 243 5.09 -27.95 -0.11
CA ALA A 243 3.84 -28.66 -0.37
C ALA A 243 3.00 -27.98 -1.47
N SER A 244 3.16 -26.67 -1.68
CA SER A 244 2.49 -25.94 -2.78
C SER A 244 3.18 -26.06 -4.14
N ARG A 245 4.36 -26.70 -4.22
CA ARG A 245 5.07 -26.91 -5.48
C ARG A 245 4.65 -28.24 -6.11
N PRO A 246 4.44 -28.30 -7.44
CA PRO A 246 4.18 -29.56 -8.13
C PRO A 246 5.33 -30.57 -7.87
N GLY A 247 5.02 -31.77 -7.38
CA GLY A 247 6.02 -32.81 -7.10
C GLY A 247 5.62 -33.82 -6.04
N ALA A 248 6.54 -34.75 -5.72
CA ALA A 248 6.32 -35.78 -4.71
C ALA A 248 6.11 -35.15 -3.31
N GLY A 249 4.86 -35.21 -2.81
CA GLY A 249 4.45 -34.65 -1.52
C GLY A 249 3.45 -33.48 -1.56
N ALA A 250 2.98 -33.09 -2.75
CA ALA A 250 1.88 -32.13 -2.87
C ALA A 250 0.56 -32.75 -2.36
N PRO A 251 -0.29 -32.01 -1.62
CA PRO A 251 -1.65 -32.46 -1.34
C PRO A 251 -2.41 -32.66 -2.67
N ALA A 252 -3.25 -33.70 -2.72
CA ALA A 252 -4.13 -33.89 -3.87
C ALA A 252 -5.06 -32.66 -4.01
N GLU A 253 -5.29 -32.23 -5.26
CA GLU A 253 -6.23 -31.14 -5.61
C GLU A 253 -7.61 -31.31 -4.96
#